data_AF-A0A839JTN6-F1
#
_entry.id   AF-A0A839JTN6-F1
#
_cell.length_a   1.000
_cell.length_b   1.000
_cell.length_c   1.000
_cell.angle_alpha   90.00
_cell.angle_beta   90.00
_cell.angle_gamma   90.00
#
_symmetry.space_group_name_H-M   'P 1'
#
loop_
_entity.id
_entity.type
_entity.pdbx_description
1 polymer ?
#
loop_
_entity_poly.entity_id
_entity_poly.type
_entity_poly.pdbx_seq_one_letter_code
_entity_poly.pdbx_strand_id
1 'polypeptide(L)'
;MLRLIQGYYHFLMLGKFMEQLMLTNDLSDLAMDYPLRTGKNTSFMLKERMLKRLFTSFYGHQEQRNVYGYLTEVSAFRGIFSVMREMIENDANFREYLKDLLRDQYFPFEQLIRFLRNVLNHTTTSSLKLKLEDYEVQRDFILSPKVQRVQKLNGSARITLDFHYSKYVAQRKGSLEYGIQLSIDFKKLKPDLQLEKLVSWHQLYLLSELCFNIAQLADQHFKPKKQRN
;
A
#
# COMPACT_ATOMS: atom_id res chain seq x y z
N MET A 1 -7.32 8.88 10.80
CA MET A 1 -7.01 7.92 9.72
C MET A 1 -5.82 8.35 8.85
N LEU A 2 -5.72 9.61 8.38
CA LEU A 2 -4.57 10.10 7.58
C LEU A 2 -3.19 9.77 8.19
N ARG A 3 -3.00 10.00 9.49
CA ARG A 3 -1.75 9.66 10.19
C ARG A 3 -1.43 8.17 10.23
N LEU A 4 -2.43 7.29 10.12
CA LEU A 4 -2.20 5.84 10.04
C LEU A 4 -1.62 5.45 8.68
N ILE A 5 -2.11 6.04 7.59
CA ILE A 5 -1.50 5.86 6.25
C ILE A 5 -0.03 6.29 6.29
N GLN A 6 0.24 7.46 6.89
CA GLN A 6 1.60 7.96 7.07
C GLN A 6 2.45 7.02 7.94
N GLY A 7 1.89 6.50 9.03
CA GLY A 7 2.55 5.53 9.89
C GLY A 7 2.92 4.22 9.17
N TYR A 8 1.98 3.65 8.40
CA TYR A 8 2.26 2.44 7.61
C TYR A 8 3.31 2.68 6.53
N TYR A 9 3.32 3.85 5.89
CA TYR A 9 4.35 4.18 4.90
C TYR A 9 5.72 4.35 5.57
N HIS A 10 5.81 5.00 6.73
CA HIS A 10 7.07 5.04 7.51
C HIS A 10 7.51 3.64 7.96
N PHE A 11 6.57 2.78 8.39
CA PHE A 11 6.84 1.38 8.71
C PHE A 11 7.42 0.62 7.51
N LEU A 12 6.87 0.81 6.31
CA LEU A 12 7.41 0.26 5.07
C LEU A 12 8.85 0.73 4.84
N MET A 13 9.08 2.04 4.87
CA MET A 13 10.40 2.64 4.60
C MET A 13 11.45 2.14 5.59
N LEU A 14 11.14 2.18 6.90
CA LEU A 14 12.05 1.71 7.94
C LEU A 14 12.28 0.21 7.85
N GLY A 15 11.24 -0.59 7.64
CA GLY A 15 11.38 -2.04 7.54
C GLY A 15 12.21 -2.45 6.32
N LYS A 16 12.03 -1.80 5.15
CA LYS A 16 12.87 -2.06 3.97
C LYS A 16 14.31 -1.59 4.15
N PHE A 17 14.52 -0.46 4.82
CA PHE A 17 15.87 -0.04 5.19
C PHE A 17 16.54 -1.07 6.12
N MET A 18 15.85 -1.52 7.16
CA MET A 18 16.36 -2.53 8.09
C MET A 18 16.63 -3.86 7.41
N GLU A 19 15.77 -4.27 6.49
CA GLU A 19 16.01 -5.46 5.66
C GLU A 19 17.33 -5.34 4.89
N GLN A 20 17.55 -4.24 4.18
CA GLN A 20 18.79 -4.03 3.43
C GLN A 20 20.01 -4.04 4.36
N LEU A 21 19.91 -3.43 5.54
CA LEU A 21 20.98 -3.47 6.54
C LEU A 21 21.29 -4.91 6.99
N MET A 22 20.26 -5.71 7.32
CA MET A 22 20.41 -7.10 7.77
C MET A 22 20.93 -8.03 6.67
N LEU A 23 20.65 -7.73 5.40
CA LEU A 23 21.16 -8.51 4.27
C LEU A 23 22.62 -8.18 3.96
N THR A 24 23.01 -6.91 4.08
CA THR A 24 24.35 -6.45 3.67
C THR A 24 25.38 -6.48 4.79
N ASN A 25 24.95 -6.53 6.04
CA ASN A 25 25.82 -6.55 7.22
C ASN A 25 25.42 -7.69 8.17
N ASP A 26 26.41 -8.40 8.72
CA ASP A 26 26.14 -9.32 9.81
C ASP A 26 25.89 -8.52 11.10
N LEU A 27 24.61 -8.44 11.51
CA LEU A 27 24.20 -7.74 12.73
C LEU A 27 24.14 -8.66 13.95
N SER A 28 24.60 -9.91 13.85
CA SER A 28 24.50 -10.89 14.94
C SER A 28 25.25 -10.45 16.20
N ASP A 29 26.35 -9.71 16.06
CA ASP A 29 27.11 -9.17 17.21
C ASP A 29 26.37 -8.06 17.97
N LEU A 30 25.36 -7.43 17.36
CA LEU A 30 24.52 -6.43 18.02
C LEU A 30 23.38 -7.05 18.85
N ALA A 31 23.12 -8.35 18.69
CA ALA A 31 22.06 -9.01 19.39
C ALA A 31 22.37 -9.14 20.88
N MET A 32 21.39 -8.78 21.71
CA MET A 32 21.44 -8.92 23.16
C MET A 32 20.05 -9.16 23.72
N ASP A 33 19.96 -9.66 24.96
CA ASP A 33 18.69 -9.74 25.66
C ASP A 33 18.16 -8.32 25.89
N TYR A 34 16.98 -8.02 25.33
CA TYR A 34 16.43 -6.67 25.34
C TYR A 34 15.00 -6.66 25.91
N PRO A 35 14.77 -6.07 27.09
CA PRO A 35 13.44 -5.98 27.69
C PRO A 35 12.62 -4.88 27.02
N LEU A 36 11.59 -5.28 26.28
CA LEU A 36 10.54 -4.37 25.82
C LEU A 36 9.54 -4.15 26.94
N ARG A 37 9.52 -2.96 27.53
CA ARG A 37 8.51 -2.58 28.52
C ARG A 37 7.12 -2.60 27.87
N THR A 38 6.24 -3.47 28.36
CA THR A 38 4.84 -3.59 27.90
C THR A 38 3.84 -2.99 28.89
N GLY A 39 4.30 -2.59 30.07
CA GLY A 39 3.52 -1.93 31.11
C GLY A 39 4.42 -1.37 32.20
N LYS A 40 3.81 -0.85 33.29
CA LYS A 40 4.57 -0.25 34.40
C LYS A 40 5.58 -1.23 35.03
N ASN A 41 5.17 -2.49 35.20
CA ASN A 41 5.95 -3.54 35.87
C ASN A 41 6.10 -4.80 35.01
N THR A 42 5.82 -4.73 33.71
CA THR A 42 5.86 -5.89 32.82
C THR A 42 6.74 -5.61 31.60
N SER A 43 7.51 -6.62 31.20
CA SER A 43 8.33 -6.56 30.00
C SER A 43 8.27 -7.88 29.23
N PHE A 44 8.20 -7.78 27.91
CA PHE A 44 8.48 -8.88 27.01
C PHE A 44 9.98 -8.90 26.72
N MET A 45 10.63 -10.04 26.89
CA MET A 45 12.08 -10.15 26.67
C MET A 45 12.38 -10.62 25.26
N LEU A 46 13.06 -9.78 24.45
CA LEU A 46 13.70 -10.25 23.24
C LEU A 46 14.93 -11.07 23.62
N LYS A 47 15.04 -12.27 23.07
CA LYS A 47 16.11 -13.21 23.42
C LYS A 47 17.29 -13.07 22.46
N GLU A 48 18.48 -12.81 22.99
CA GLU A 48 19.73 -12.69 22.24
C GLU A 48 19.91 -13.84 21.26
N ARG A 49 19.81 -15.08 21.75
CA ARG A 49 19.99 -16.29 20.94
C ARG A 49 19.06 -16.34 19.73
N MET A 50 17.81 -15.87 19.88
CA MET A 50 16.85 -15.84 18.79
C MET A 50 17.21 -14.76 17.77
N LEU A 51 17.58 -13.57 18.24
CA LEU A 51 18.01 -12.45 17.39
C LEU A 51 19.28 -12.79 16.60
N LYS A 52 20.32 -13.35 17.26
CA LYS A 52 21.55 -13.83 16.60
C LYS A 52 21.23 -14.77 15.46
N ARG A 53 20.42 -15.80 15.71
CA ARG A 53 20.03 -16.79 14.70
C ARG A 53 19.31 -16.14 13.51
N LEU A 54 18.42 -15.18 13.76
CA LEU A 54 17.72 -14.46 12.69
C LEU A 54 18.67 -13.62 11.85
N PHE A 55 19.52 -12.80 12.49
CA PHE A 55 20.49 -11.96 11.78
C PHE A 55 21.48 -12.78 10.93
N THR A 56 22.07 -13.83 11.51
CA THR A 56 22.97 -14.72 10.76
C THR A 56 22.25 -15.40 9.59
N SER A 57 20.99 -15.81 9.79
CA SER A 57 20.20 -16.41 8.71
C SER A 57 19.92 -15.44 7.57
N PHE A 58 19.63 -14.18 7.86
CA PHE A 58 19.37 -13.16 6.83
C PHE A 58 20.64 -12.80 6.07
N TYR A 59 21.75 -12.57 6.79
CA TYR A 59 23.04 -12.27 6.18
C TYR A 59 23.57 -13.41 5.31
N GLY A 60 23.37 -14.67 5.72
CA GLY A 60 23.82 -15.85 4.98
C GLY A 60 22.99 -16.21 3.73
N HIS A 61 21.85 -15.57 3.49
CA HIS A 61 20.92 -15.90 2.39
C HIS A 61 20.48 -14.65 1.61
N GLN A 62 21.44 -13.81 1.21
CA GLN A 62 21.20 -12.50 0.57
C GLN A 62 20.39 -12.57 -0.73
N GLU A 63 20.57 -13.64 -1.49
CA GLU A 63 19.91 -13.88 -2.78
C GLU A 63 18.45 -14.31 -2.65
N GLN A 64 17.98 -14.62 -1.43
CA GLN A 64 16.61 -15.05 -1.18
C GLN A 64 15.79 -13.90 -0.61
N ARG A 65 14.56 -13.75 -1.10
CA ARG A 65 13.59 -12.83 -0.48
C ARG A 65 13.34 -13.28 0.95
N ASN A 66 13.86 -12.53 1.92
CA ASN A 66 13.69 -12.88 3.32
C ASN A 66 12.26 -12.59 3.79
N VAL A 67 11.81 -13.39 4.75
CA VAL A 67 10.43 -13.33 5.27
C VAL A 67 10.14 -11.99 5.96
N TYR A 68 11.14 -11.36 6.58
CA TYR A 68 10.96 -10.07 7.25
C TYR A 68 10.58 -8.95 6.26
N GLY A 69 11.31 -8.85 5.15
CA GLY A 69 11.03 -7.92 4.06
C GLY A 69 9.67 -8.15 3.44
N TYR A 70 9.37 -9.41 3.11
CA TYR A 70 8.07 -9.80 2.56
C TYR A 70 6.91 -9.42 3.50
N LEU A 71 7.00 -9.75 4.79
CA LEU A 71 5.96 -9.44 5.78
C LEU A 71 5.83 -7.94 5.99
N THR A 72 6.93 -7.19 5.96
CA THR A 72 6.92 -5.72 6.02
C THR A 72 6.11 -5.15 4.86
N GLU A 73 6.42 -5.57 3.63
CA GLU A 73 5.73 -5.10 2.41
C GLU A 73 4.24 -5.40 2.45
N VAL A 74 3.89 -6.67 2.64
CA VAL A 74 2.49 -7.11 2.63
C VAL A 74 1.70 -6.45 3.75
N SER A 75 2.27 -6.35 4.96
CA SER A 75 1.59 -5.71 6.10
C SER A 75 1.39 -4.22 5.87
N ALA A 76 2.39 -3.52 5.31
CA ALA A 76 2.29 -2.10 5.02
C ALA A 76 1.29 -1.82 3.91
N PHE A 77 1.37 -2.53 2.78
CA PHE A 77 0.43 -2.36 1.67
C PHE A 77 -1.00 -2.63 2.10
N ARG A 78 -1.22 -3.73 2.85
CA ARG A 78 -2.52 -4.07 3.41
C ARG A 78 -3.05 -2.94 4.30
N GLY A 79 -2.21 -2.42 5.20
CA GLY A 79 -2.56 -1.32 6.10
C GLY A 79 -2.92 -0.04 5.34
N ILE A 80 -2.06 0.39 4.41
CA ILE A 80 -2.25 1.61 3.60
C ILE A 80 -3.54 1.53 2.79
N PHE A 81 -3.73 0.46 2.02
CA PHE A 81 -4.90 0.34 1.14
C PHE A 81 -6.19 0.13 1.91
N SER A 82 -6.15 -0.56 3.06
CA SER A 82 -7.32 -0.69 3.94
C SER A 82 -7.76 0.66 4.49
N VAL A 83 -6.84 1.43 5.07
CA VAL A 83 -7.16 2.75 5.63
C VAL A 83 -7.59 3.72 4.52
N MET A 84 -6.93 3.71 3.35
CA MET A 84 -7.33 4.54 2.23
C MET A 84 -8.75 4.20 1.75
N ARG A 85 -9.09 2.91 1.64
CA ARG A 85 -10.44 2.48 1.26
C ARG A 85 -11.48 2.94 2.28
N GLU A 86 -11.22 2.72 3.57
CA GLU A 86 -12.11 3.12 4.65
C GLU A 86 -12.36 4.64 4.64
N MET A 87 -11.32 5.43 4.41
CA MET A 87 -11.44 6.88 4.27
C MET A 87 -12.30 7.29 3.06
N ILE A 88 -12.08 6.67 1.90
CA ILE A 88 -12.90 6.93 0.71
C ILE A 88 -14.37 6.58 0.95
N GLU A 89 -14.67 5.52 1.71
CA GLU A 89 -16.04 5.07 1.98
C GLU A 89 -16.73 5.95 3.03
N ASN A 90 -16.04 6.27 4.13
CA ASN A 90 -16.66 6.79 5.34
C ASN A 90 -16.48 8.30 5.56
N ASP A 91 -15.53 8.95 4.87
CA ASP A 91 -15.28 10.39 4.99
C ASP A 91 -15.65 11.11 3.70
N ALA A 92 -16.82 11.77 3.70
CA ALA A 92 -17.31 12.49 2.53
C ALA A 92 -16.41 13.67 2.12
N ASN A 93 -15.86 14.39 3.08
CA ASN A 93 -14.99 15.54 2.81
C ASN A 93 -13.68 15.09 2.16
N PHE A 94 -13.09 14.02 2.68
CA PHE A 94 -11.89 13.41 2.09
C PHE A 94 -12.16 12.88 0.68
N ARG A 95 -13.30 12.22 0.48
CA ARG A 95 -13.71 11.70 -0.83
C ARG A 95 -13.88 12.80 -1.87
N GLU A 96 -14.55 13.91 -1.54
CA GLU A 96 -14.67 15.04 -2.49
C GLU A 96 -13.30 15.69 -2.76
N TYR A 97 -12.48 15.91 -1.73
CA TYR A 97 -11.10 16.37 -1.91
C TYR A 97 -10.31 15.47 -2.87
N LEU A 98 -10.48 14.15 -2.75
CA LEU A 98 -9.77 13.18 -3.60
C LEU A 98 -10.26 13.22 -5.05
N LYS A 99 -11.56 13.42 -5.28
CA LYS A 99 -12.12 13.61 -6.63
C LYS A 99 -11.55 14.86 -7.29
N ASP A 100 -11.44 15.96 -6.55
CA ASP A 100 -10.89 17.21 -7.06
C ASP A 100 -9.39 17.08 -7.39
N LEU A 101 -8.65 16.38 -6.53
CA LEU A 101 -7.22 16.15 -6.71
C LEU A 101 -6.91 15.24 -7.90
N LEU A 102 -7.57 14.07 -7.97
CA LEU A 102 -7.27 13.04 -8.97
C LEU A 102 -8.05 13.18 -10.27
N ARG A 103 -9.16 13.93 -10.27
CA ARG A 103 -10.01 14.20 -11.44
C ARG A 103 -10.41 12.90 -12.15
N ASP A 104 -10.04 12.76 -13.42
CA ASP A 104 -10.29 11.59 -14.26
C ASP A 104 -9.62 10.31 -13.73
N GLN A 105 -8.56 10.44 -12.92
CA GLN A 105 -7.86 9.32 -12.30
C GLN A 105 -8.50 8.86 -10.98
N TYR A 106 -9.50 9.59 -10.45
CA TYR A 106 -10.17 9.21 -9.20
C TYR A 106 -10.82 7.82 -9.29
N PHE A 107 -11.61 7.57 -10.33
CA PHE A 107 -12.33 6.30 -10.45
C PHE A 107 -11.36 5.11 -10.59
N PRO A 108 -10.35 5.15 -11.49
CA PRO A 108 -9.33 4.09 -11.54
C PRO A 108 -8.59 3.89 -10.22
N PHE A 109 -8.17 4.96 -9.55
CA PHE A 109 -7.50 4.90 -8.25
C PHE A 109 -8.37 4.18 -7.22
N GLU A 110 -9.64 4.60 -7.07
CA GLU A 110 -10.57 4.00 -6.13
C GLU A 110 -10.75 2.48 -6.40
N GLN A 111 -10.93 2.11 -7.67
CA GLN A 111 -11.13 0.70 -8.04
C GLN A 111 -9.88 -0.14 -7.74
N LEU A 112 -8.69 0.35 -8.03
CA LEU A 112 -7.45 -0.39 -7.75
C LEU A 112 -7.20 -0.53 -6.25
N ILE A 113 -7.44 0.53 -5.46
CA ILE A 113 -7.35 0.47 -3.99
C ILE A 113 -8.32 -0.57 -3.42
N ARG A 114 -9.57 -0.60 -3.90
CA ARG A 114 -10.56 -1.59 -3.47
C ARG A 114 -10.10 -3.02 -3.77
N PHE A 115 -9.67 -3.27 -5.01
CA PHE A 115 -9.23 -4.59 -5.45
C PHE A 115 -8.03 -5.08 -4.66
N LEU A 116 -6.97 -4.27 -4.54
CA LEU A 116 -5.76 -4.63 -3.82
C LEU A 116 -6.03 -4.85 -2.33
N ARG A 117 -6.88 -4.02 -1.72
CA ARG A 117 -7.31 -4.20 -0.33
C ARG A 117 -7.98 -5.56 -0.12
N ASN A 118 -8.83 -6.00 -1.04
CA ASN A 118 -9.49 -7.31 -0.92
C ASN A 118 -8.46 -8.43 -0.99
N VAL A 119 -7.66 -8.49 -2.06
CA VAL A 119 -6.65 -9.55 -2.25
C VAL A 119 -5.67 -9.64 -1.07
N LEU A 120 -5.21 -8.50 -0.54
CA LEU A 120 -4.27 -8.46 0.59
C LEU A 120 -4.89 -8.80 1.95
N ASN A 121 -6.22 -8.71 2.11
CA ASN A 121 -6.90 -9.08 3.35
C ASN A 121 -7.22 -10.58 3.44
N HIS A 122 -7.39 -11.26 2.31
CA HIS A 122 -7.78 -12.67 2.27
C HIS A 122 -6.59 -13.66 2.26
N THR A 123 -5.36 -13.15 2.29
CA THR A 123 -4.13 -13.92 2.14
C THR A 123 -3.48 -14.21 3.49
N THR A 124 -3.75 -15.39 4.04
CA THR A 124 -3.05 -15.97 5.21
C THR A 124 -1.91 -16.92 4.79
N THR A 125 -1.72 -17.11 3.49
CA THR A 125 -0.72 -18.01 2.91
C THR A 125 0.45 -17.22 2.33
N SER A 126 1.60 -17.89 2.18
CA SER A 126 2.84 -17.29 1.65
C SER A 126 2.74 -16.82 0.19
N SER A 127 1.65 -17.11 -0.51
CA SER A 127 1.42 -16.71 -1.91
C SER A 127 0.16 -15.85 -2.02
N LEU A 128 0.29 -14.64 -2.58
CA LEU A 128 -0.83 -13.73 -2.83
C LEU A 128 -1.65 -14.20 -4.04
N LYS A 129 -2.48 -15.22 -3.85
CA LYS A 129 -3.39 -15.75 -4.89
C LYS A 129 -4.75 -15.08 -4.80
N LEU A 130 -5.32 -14.77 -5.95
CA LEU A 130 -6.67 -14.24 -6.06
C LEU A 130 -7.71 -15.31 -5.74
N LYS A 131 -8.73 -14.92 -4.97
CA LYS A 131 -9.99 -15.65 -4.82
C LYS A 131 -11.06 -14.97 -5.66
N LEU A 132 -12.10 -15.71 -6.01
CA LEU A 132 -13.22 -15.17 -6.80
C LEU A 132 -13.89 -13.98 -6.08
N GLU A 133 -14.09 -14.12 -4.76
CA GLU A 133 -14.68 -13.11 -3.87
C GLU A 133 -13.90 -11.77 -3.86
N ASP A 134 -12.60 -11.80 -4.19
CA ASP A 134 -11.77 -10.59 -4.18
C ASP A 134 -12.21 -9.57 -5.25
N TYR A 135 -12.78 -10.04 -6.36
CA TYR A 135 -13.00 -9.22 -7.55
C TYR A 135 -14.35 -9.40 -8.26
N GLU A 136 -15.14 -10.44 -7.99
CA GLU A 136 -16.38 -10.69 -8.74
C GLU A 136 -17.40 -9.55 -8.62
N VAL A 137 -17.67 -9.10 -7.39
CA VAL A 137 -18.62 -8.02 -7.11
C VAL A 137 -18.14 -6.72 -7.74
N GLN A 138 -16.82 -6.49 -7.74
CA GLN A 138 -16.23 -5.31 -8.33
C GLN A 138 -16.28 -5.35 -9.86
N ARG A 139 -16.00 -6.50 -10.47
CA ARG A 139 -16.14 -6.72 -11.92
C ARG A 139 -17.56 -6.42 -12.36
N ASP A 140 -18.55 -6.93 -11.65
CA ASP A 140 -19.96 -6.77 -11.99
C ASP A 140 -20.41 -5.31 -11.80
N PHE A 141 -19.92 -4.65 -10.75
CA PHE A 141 -20.11 -3.20 -10.57
C PHE A 141 -19.53 -2.39 -11.73
N ILE A 142 -18.29 -2.68 -12.15
CA ILE A 142 -17.62 -2.00 -13.27
C ILE A 142 -18.42 -2.19 -14.57
N LEU A 143 -18.97 -3.39 -14.78
CA LEU A 143 -19.78 -3.73 -15.95
C LEU A 143 -21.23 -3.24 -15.89
N SER A 144 -21.68 -2.69 -14.76
CA SER A 144 -23.04 -2.17 -14.64
C SER A 144 -23.31 -1.04 -15.65
N PRO A 145 -24.53 -0.97 -16.23
CA PRO A 145 -24.86 0.05 -17.24
C PRO A 145 -24.59 1.49 -16.79
N LYS A 146 -24.83 1.77 -15.50
CA LYS A 146 -24.57 3.09 -14.91
C LYS A 146 -23.09 3.44 -14.95
N VAL A 147 -22.22 2.55 -14.48
CA VAL A 147 -20.77 2.80 -14.43
C VAL A 147 -20.20 2.88 -15.84
N GLN A 148 -20.60 1.96 -16.73
CA GLN A 148 -20.19 1.96 -18.14
C GLN A 148 -20.47 3.30 -18.83
N ARG A 149 -21.66 3.88 -18.60
CA ARG A 149 -22.05 5.17 -19.17
C ARG A 149 -21.28 6.34 -18.54
N VAL A 150 -21.22 6.41 -17.20
CA VAL A 150 -20.60 7.54 -16.49
C VAL A 150 -19.09 7.60 -16.73
N GLN A 151 -18.43 6.44 -16.73
CA GLN A 151 -16.98 6.31 -16.89
C GLN A 151 -16.55 6.07 -18.34
N LYS A 152 -17.50 6.05 -19.29
CA LYS A 152 -17.27 5.89 -20.75
C LYS A 152 -16.43 4.65 -21.09
N LEU A 153 -16.72 3.51 -20.46
CA LEU A 153 -15.91 2.30 -20.54
C LEU A 153 -16.20 1.43 -21.78
N ASN A 154 -17.29 1.69 -22.52
CA ASN A 154 -17.60 1.02 -23.80
C ASN A 154 -17.58 -0.52 -23.75
N GLY A 155 -18.14 -1.12 -22.69
CA GLY A 155 -18.17 -2.56 -22.45
C GLY A 155 -16.86 -3.13 -21.89
N SER A 156 -15.83 -2.32 -21.70
CA SER A 156 -14.56 -2.71 -21.08
C SER A 156 -14.71 -2.87 -19.56
N ALA A 157 -14.00 -3.86 -19.01
CA ALA A 157 -13.74 -3.97 -17.57
C ALA A 157 -12.27 -3.65 -17.24
N ARG A 158 -11.57 -3.00 -18.17
CA ARG A 158 -10.21 -2.54 -17.95
C ARG A 158 -10.22 -1.23 -17.18
N ILE A 159 -9.55 -1.24 -16.05
CA ILE A 159 -9.27 -0.07 -15.24
C ILE A 159 -7.80 0.27 -15.41
N THR A 160 -7.53 1.47 -15.91
CA THR A 160 -6.18 2.00 -16.11
C THR A 160 -6.01 3.23 -15.24
N LEU A 161 -5.08 3.15 -14.29
CA LEU A 161 -4.55 4.31 -13.58
C LEU A 161 -3.27 4.73 -14.31
N ASP A 162 -3.29 5.96 -14.81
CA ASP A 162 -2.17 6.59 -15.50
C ASP A 162 -1.92 7.97 -14.86
N PHE A 163 -1.23 7.93 -13.74
CA PHE A 163 -1.06 9.06 -12.84
C PHE A 163 0.38 9.57 -12.89
N HIS A 164 0.54 10.86 -13.16
CA HIS A 164 1.83 11.55 -13.09
C HIS A 164 1.77 12.66 -12.04
N TYR A 165 2.73 12.70 -11.11
CA TYR A 165 2.73 13.69 -10.03
C TYR A 165 2.75 15.13 -10.56
N SER A 166 3.53 15.40 -11.59
CA SER A 166 3.61 16.71 -12.24
C SER A 166 2.26 17.22 -12.75
N LYS A 167 1.37 16.32 -13.21
CA LYS A 167 0.06 16.65 -13.77
C LYS A 167 -1.02 16.83 -12.72
N TYR A 168 -1.05 15.96 -11.71
CA TYR A 168 -2.15 15.89 -10.75
C TYR A 168 -1.81 16.49 -9.37
N VAL A 169 -0.52 16.55 -9.02
CA VAL A 169 -0.04 16.98 -7.71
C VAL A 169 1.21 17.85 -7.86
N ALA A 170 1.05 19.00 -8.51
CA ALA A 170 2.15 19.92 -8.81
C ALA A 170 2.92 20.38 -7.55
N GLN A 171 2.29 20.38 -6.36
CA GLN A 171 2.96 20.75 -5.11
C GLN A 171 4.15 19.85 -4.75
N ARG A 172 4.21 18.63 -5.30
CA ARG A 172 5.29 17.67 -5.03
C ARG A 172 6.50 17.81 -5.96
N LYS A 173 6.45 18.71 -6.95
CA LYS A 173 7.56 18.98 -7.91
C LYS A 173 8.16 17.70 -8.53
N GLY A 174 7.34 16.69 -8.78
CA GLY A 174 7.79 15.46 -9.45
C GLY A 174 8.23 15.74 -10.89
N SER A 175 9.10 14.88 -11.43
CA SER A 175 9.42 14.92 -12.87
C SER A 175 8.17 14.61 -13.70
N LEU A 176 8.21 14.94 -15.00
CA LEU A 176 7.11 14.64 -15.92
C LEU A 176 6.85 13.14 -16.02
N GLU A 177 7.87 12.32 -15.83
CA GLU A 177 7.82 10.86 -15.98
C GLU A 177 7.55 10.13 -14.66
N TYR A 178 7.65 10.80 -13.51
CA TYR A 178 7.45 10.16 -12.22
C TYR A 178 5.97 10.03 -11.87
N GLY A 179 5.51 8.79 -11.79
CA GLY A 179 4.11 8.46 -11.68
C GLY A 179 3.88 6.96 -11.52
N ILE A 180 2.61 6.57 -11.53
CA ILE A 180 2.18 5.18 -11.55
C ILE A 180 1.34 4.92 -12.80
N GLN A 181 1.73 3.89 -13.53
CA GLN A 181 0.94 3.30 -14.59
C GLN A 181 0.58 1.87 -14.21
N LEU A 182 -0.72 1.60 -14.05
CA LEU A 182 -1.25 0.30 -13.66
C LEU A 182 -2.57 0.04 -14.37
N SER A 183 -2.66 -1.08 -15.08
CA SER A 183 -3.86 -1.49 -15.81
C SER A 183 -4.26 -2.91 -15.47
N ILE A 184 -5.50 -3.09 -15.01
CA ILE A 184 -6.08 -4.41 -14.70
C ILE A 184 -7.37 -4.60 -15.49
N ASP A 185 -7.49 -5.74 -16.15
CA ASP A 185 -8.69 -6.15 -16.88
C ASP A 185 -9.51 -7.13 -16.04
N PHE A 186 -10.54 -6.63 -15.37
CA PHE A 186 -11.35 -7.41 -14.42
C PHE A 186 -12.11 -8.58 -15.07
N LYS A 187 -12.30 -8.56 -16.40
CA LYS A 187 -12.87 -9.69 -17.15
C LYS A 187 -11.90 -10.86 -17.30
N LYS A 188 -10.58 -10.60 -17.25
CA LYS A 188 -9.54 -11.61 -17.46
C LYS A 188 -9.06 -12.24 -16.14
N LEU A 189 -9.52 -11.73 -15.00
CA LEU A 189 -9.16 -12.28 -13.69
C LEU A 189 -9.76 -13.67 -13.50
N LYS A 190 -8.95 -14.56 -12.93
CA LYS A 190 -9.32 -15.94 -12.59
C LYS A 190 -8.88 -16.25 -11.16
N PRO A 191 -9.58 -17.15 -10.45
CA PRO A 191 -9.09 -17.67 -9.18
C PRO A 191 -7.69 -18.28 -9.33
N ASP A 192 -6.94 -18.32 -8.24
CA ASP A 192 -5.57 -18.84 -8.12
C ASP A 192 -4.50 -18.09 -8.92
N LEU A 193 -4.87 -17.06 -9.67
CA LEU A 193 -3.91 -16.17 -10.31
C LEU A 193 -3.08 -15.47 -9.23
N GLN A 194 -1.76 -15.47 -9.38
CA GLN A 194 -0.86 -14.76 -8.48
C GLN A 194 -0.94 -13.25 -8.73
N LEU A 195 -1.06 -12.45 -7.67
CA LEU A 195 -1.11 -10.99 -7.75
C LEU A 195 0.09 -10.40 -8.49
N GLU A 196 1.28 -10.97 -8.30
CA GLU A 196 2.53 -10.51 -8.93
C GLU A 196 2.51 -10.59 -10.46
N LYS A 197 1.63 -11.42 -11.05
CA LYS A 197 1.41 -11.49 -12.50
C LYS A 197 0.53 -10.35 -13.03
N LEU A 198 -0.13 -9.62 -12.13
CA LEU A 198 -1.04 -8.51 -12.44
C LEU A 198 -0.45 -7.17 -12.04
N VAL A 199 0.22 -7.13 -10.89
CA VAL A 199 0.76 -5.93 -10.27
C VAL A 199 2.16 -6.24 -9.74
N SER A 200 3.16 -5.53 -10.26
CA SER A 200 4.53 -5.64 -9.77
C SER A 200 4.67 -5.03 -8.38
N TRP A 201 5.67 -5.49 -7.62
CA TRP A 201 6.05 -4.87 -6.35
C TRP A 201 6.33 -3.38 -6.50
N HIS A 202 7.01 -2.98 -7.58
CA HIS A 202 7.27 -1.56 -7.88
C HIS A 202 5.98 -0.74 -7.99
N GLN A 203 4.95 -1.23 -8.67
CA GLN A 203 3.65 -0.57 -8.75
C GLN A 203 2.96 -0.47 -7.37
N LEU A 204 3.08 -1.50 -6.52
CA LEU A 204 2.56 -1.45 -5.15
C LEU A 204 3.27 -0.39 -4.29
N TYR A 205 4.59 -0.24 -4.44
CA TYR A 205 5.35 0.83 -3.81
C TYR A 205 4.90 2.22 -4.27
N LEU A 206 4.80 2.44 -5.58
CA LEU A 206 4.36 3.72 -6.14
C LEU A 206 2.92 4.06 -5.73
N LEU A 207 2.02 3.08 -5.70
CA LEU A 207 0.64 3.30 -5.25
C LEU A 207 0.58 3.62 -3.76
N SER A 208 1.41 2.97 -2.95
CA SER A 208 1.53 3.24 -1.52
C SER A 208 2.09 4.64 -1.25
N GLU A 209 3.08 5.06 -2.03
CA GLU A 209 3.61 6.42 -1.98
C GLU A 209 2.55 7.45 -2.40
N LEU A 210 1.78 7.18 -3.46
CA LEU A 210 0.68 8.05 -3.85
C LEU A 210 -0.33 8.22 -2.70
N CYS A 211 -0.71 7.12 -2.03
CA CYS A 211 -1.56 7.16 -0.85
C CYS A 211 -0.97 8.00 0.28
N PHE A 212 0.33 7.85 0.56
CA PHE A 212 1.05 8.64 1.55
C PHE A 212 1.04 10.14 1.21
N ASN A 213 1.34 10.49 -0.04
CA ASN A 213 1.40 11.87 -0.50
C ASN A 213 0.02 12.53 -0.45
N ILE A 214 -1.03 11.83 -0.88
CA ILE A 214 -2.43 12.26 -0.72
C ILE A 214 -2.73 12.50 0.75
N ALA A 215 -2.35 11.58 1.64
CA ALA A 215 -2.66 11.69 3.06
C ALA A 215 -1.96 12.90 3.70
N GLN A 216 -0.72 13.20 3.31
CA GLN A 216 -0.01 14.40 3.77
C GLN A 216 -0.65 15.70 3.25
N LEU A 217 -1.07 15.73 1.98
CA LEU A 217 -1.71 16.91 1.41
C LEU A 217 -3.10 17.16 2.00
N ALA A 218 -3.87 16.10 2.22
CA ALA A 218 -5.15 16.18 2.92
C ALA A 218 -4.98 16.70 4.35
N ASP A 219 -3.97 16.22 5.10
CA ASP A 219 -3.69 16.71 6.46
C ASP A 219 -3.30 18.19 6.47
N GLN A 220 -2.65 18.70 5.42
CA GLN A 220 -2.37 20.13 5.25
C GLN A 220 -3.63 20.92 4.86
N HIS A 221 -4.45 20.38 3.97
CA HIS A 221 -5.67 21.02 3.47
C HIS A 221 -6.72 21.20 4.58
N PHE A 222 -6.89 20.18 5.43
CA PHE A 222 -7.89 20.20 6.52
C PHE A 222 -7.39 20.84 7.82
N LYS A 223 -6.10 21.20 7.92
CA LYS A 223 -5.59 21.92 9.08
C LYS A 223 -6.22 23.32 9.13
N PRO A 224 -6.76 23.76 10.28
CA PRO A 224 -7.21 25.14 10.43
C PRO A 224 -6.02 26.06 10.17
N LYS A 225 -6.17 26.98 9.21
CA LYS A 225 -5.18 28.05 9.00
C LYS A 225 -5.10 28.82 10.32
N LYS A 226 -3.94 28.79 10.99
CA LYS A 226 -3.71 29.67 12.13
C LYS A 226 -4.01 31.09 11.67
N GLN A 227 -5.01 31.73 12.27
CA GLN A 227 -5.21 33.16 12.13
C GLN A 227 -3.90 33.81 12.59
N ARG A 228 -3.24 34.53 11.69
CA ARG A 228 -2.16 35.44 12.07
C ARG A 228 -2.83 36.54 12.86
N ASN A 229 -2.68 36.51 14.19
CA ASN A 229 -2.87 37.68 15.02
C ASN A 229 -1.77 38.71 14.70
#